data_AF-A0A9W6QWI3-F1
#
_entry.id   AF-A0A9W6QWI3-F1
#
_cell.length_a   1.000
_cell.length_b   1.000
_cell.length_c   1.000
_cell.angle_alpha   90.00
_cell.angle_beta   90.00
_cell.angle_gamma   90.00
#
_symmetry.space_group_name_H-M   'P 1'
#
loop_
_entity.id
_entity.type
_entity.pdbx_description
1 polymer ?
#
loop_
_entity_poly.entity_id
_entity_poly.type
_entity_poly.pdbx_seq_one_letter_code
_entity_poly.pdbx_strand_id
1 'polypeptide(L)'
;MGEVAHMAGMGLMTSVVAPGLVLVGRRFVPWRRLPAPPVLVLPLFLALHSTLTVAMGRTDFPVPADLALHTLLLAAAVWFWLPVLQPRPGRPEAVRAVYLFLAGPSLDLAAVYLIIAGEERAGLAMIIGMLPLGLAAVVVMWRWIVREDRLAERGRWGHGADA
;
A
#
# COMPACT_ATOMS: atom_id res chain seq x y z
N MET A 1 -26.66 0.79 2.73
CA MET A 1 -25.70 1.79 3.26
C MET A 1 -24.60 1.12 4.09
N GLY A 2 -24.91 0.14 4.96
CA GLY A 2 -23.89 -0.55 5.78
C GLY A 2 -22.77 -1.22 4.98
N GLU A 3 -23.11 -1.91 3.91
CA GLU A 3 -22.16 -2.63 3.03
C GLU A 3 -21.13 -1.70 2.34
N VAL A 4 -21.60 -0.54 1.86
CA VAL A 4 -20.77 0.50 1.24
C VAL A 4 -19.82 1.11 2.26
N ALA A 5 -20.29 1.36 3.49
CA ALA A 5 -19.47 1.90 4.57
C ALA A 5 -18.42 0.89 5.06
N HIS A 6 -18.77 -0.40 5.09
CA HIS A 6 -17.89 -1.49 5.47
C HIS A 6 -16.74 -1.65 4.46
N MET A 7 -17.05 -1.67 3.16
CA MET A 7 -16.06 -1.76 2.08
C MET A 7 -15.16 -0.52 2.01
N ALA A 8 -15.72 0.69 2.16
CA ALA A 8 -14.94 1.92 2.26
C ALA A 8 -14.01 1.91 3.50
N GLY A 9 -14.49 1.39 4.62
CA GLY A 9 -13.73 1.23 5.86
C GLY A 9 -12.52 0.30 5.70
N MET A 10 -12.68 -0.82 5.01
CA MET A 10 -11.57 -1.73 4.69
C MET A 10 -10.49 -1.07 3.84
N GLY A 11 -10.89 -0.29 2.81
CA GLY A 11 -9.96 0.48 1.99
C GLY A 11 -9.20 1.55 2.78
N LEU A 12 -9.89 2.27 3.67
CA LEU A 12 -9.27 3.28 4.54
C LEU A 12 -8.32 2.67 5.59
N MET A 13 -8.66 1.52 6.15
CA MET A 13 -7.79 0.80 7.07
C MET A 13 -6.48 0.35 6.41
N THR A 14 -6.57 -0.19 5.20
CA THR A 14 -5.39 -0.65 4.44
C THR A 14 -4.53 0.51 3.94
N SER A 15 -5.14 1.63 3.55
CA SER A 15 -4.43 2.75 2.92
C SER A 15 -3.92 3.81 3.91
N VAL A 16 -4.56 3.97 5.08
CA VAL A 16 -4.22 5.00 6.08
C VAL A 16 -3.76 4.41 7.41
N VAL A 17 -4.51 3.45 7.96
CA VAL A 17 -4.23 2.90 9.30
C VAL A 17 -2.98 2.02 9.27
N ALA A 18 -2.84 1.15 8.27
CA ALA A 18 -1.65 0.30 8.12
C ALA A 18 -0.33 1.08 8.02
N PRO A 19 -0.17 2.08 7.13
CA PRO A 19 1.07 2.87 7.10
C PRO A 19 1.25 3.73 8.36
N GLY A 20 0.16 4.24 8.95
CA GLY A 20 0.20 4.95 10.23
C GLY A 20 0.76 4.07 11.36
N LEU A 21 0.29 2.83 11.47
CA LEU A 21 0.78 1.85 12.44
C LEU A 21 2.25 1.51 12.21
N VAL A 22 2.71 1.38 10.97
CA VAL A 22 4.13 1.17 10.67
C VAL A 22 4.97 2.39 11.05
N LEU A 23 4.48 3.60 10.78
CA LEU A 23 5.17 4.86 11.12
C LEU A 23 5.23 5.16 12.62
N VAL A 24 4.23 4.74 13.39
CA VAL A 24 4.22 4.83 14.86
C VAL A 24 5.05 3.69 15.45
N GLY A 25 4.83 2.47 14.96
CA GLY A 25 5.46 1.25 15.41
C GLY A 25 6.97 1.18 15.14
N ARG A 26 7.50 1.92 14.14
CA ARG A 26 8.95 2.02 13.90
C ARG A 26 9.75 2.54 15.09
N ARG A 27 9.08 3.24 16.03
CA ARG A 27 9.69 3.77 17.25
C ARG A 27 9.85 2.69 18.34
N PHE A 28 9.07 1.62 18.28
CA PHE A 28 8.98 0.61 19.34
C PHE A 28 9.37 -0.80 18.89
N VAL A 29 9.26 -1.11 17.59
CA VAL A 29 9.46 -2.46 17.05
C VAL A 29 10.60 -2.45 16.01
N PRO A 30 11.58 -3.37 16.11
CA PRO A 30 12.71 -3.45 15.19
C PRO A 30 12.32 -4.20 13.90
N TRP A 31 11.38 -3.61 13.15
CA TRP A 31 10.87 -4.10 11.85
C TRP A 31 11.95 -4.44 10.81
N ARG A 32 13.17 -3.94 10.99
CA ARG A 32 14.35 -4.28 10.15
C ARG A 32 14.66 -5.77 10.09
N ARG A 33 14.28 -6.54 11.12
CA ARG A 33 14.54 -7.98 11.22
C ARG A 33 13.57 -8.84 10.42
N LEU A 34 12.46 -8.30 9.96
CA LEU A 34 11.50 -9.05 9.15
C LEU A 34 11.98 -9.13 7.69
N PRO A 35 12.22 -10.33 7.15
CA PRO A 35 12.52 -10.50 5.74
C PRO A 35 11.24 -10.28 4.94
N ALA A 36 11.08 -9.07 4.40
CA ALA A 36 9.98 -8.71 3.50
C ALA A 36 10.54 -8.48 2.09
N PRO A 37 10.82 -9.55 1.31
CA PRO A 37 11.23 -9.41 -0.07
C PRO A 37 10.06 -8.86 -0.91
N PRO A 38 10.19 -7.65 -1.50
CA PRO A 38 9.06 -6.97 -2.15
C PRO A 38 8.44 -7.79 -3.30
N VAL A 39 9.25 -8.61 -3.99
CA VAL A 39 8.83 -9.48 -5.09
C VAL A 39 7.83 -10.56 -4.65
N LEU A 40 7.92 -11.02 -3.40
CA LEU A 40 6.98 -12.02 -2.87
C LEU A 40 5.83 -11.37 -2.11
N VAL A 41 6.09 -10.26 -1.42
CA VAL A 41 5.09 -9.56 -0.60
C VAL A 41 3.95 -9.02 -1.46
N LEU A 42 4.23 -8.47 -2.65
CA LEU A 42 3.21 -7.91 -3.52
C LEU A 42 2.24 -8.95 -4.08
N PRO A 43 2.67 -10.05 -4.74
CA PRO A 43 1.73 -11.06 -5.25
C PRO A 43 1.01 -11.79 -4.12
N LEU A 44 1.67 -12.03 -2.98
CA LEU A 44 1.04 -12.68 -1.83
C LEU A 44 -0.04 -11.79 -1.20
N PHE A 45 0.25 -10.50 -1.02
CA PHE A 45 -0.72 -9.53 -0.54
C PHE A 45 -1.86 -9.36 -1.52
N LEU A 46 -1.57 -9.30 -2.82
CA LEU A 46 -2.57 -9.18 -3.88
C LEU A 46 -3.54 -10.36 -3.88
N ALA A 47 -3.01 -11.59 -3.82
CA ALA A 47 -3.81 -12.79 -3.76
C ALA A 47 -4.68 -12.80 -2.49
N LEU A 48 -4.08 -12.54 -1.32
CA LEU A 48 -4.79 -12.53 -0.05
C LEU A 48 -5.88 -11.44 0.00
N HIS A 49 -5.57 -10.22 -0.44
CA HIS A 49 -6.51 -9.11 -0.52
C HIS A 49 -7.67 -9.47 -1.45
N SER A 50 -7.39 -9.98 -2.65
CA SER A 50 -8.42 -10.35 -3.62
C SER A 50 -9.33 -11.45 -3.08
N THR A 51 -8.76 -12.49 -2.46
CA THR A 51 -9.54 -13.58 -1.87
C THR A 51 -10.40 -13.10 -0.69
N LEU A 52 -9.84 -12.29 0.20
CA LEU A 52 -10.57 -11.78 1.37
C LEU A 52 -11.69 -10.81 0.97
N THR A 53 -11.43 -9.88 0.06
CA THR A 53 -12.44 -8.94 -0.43
C THR A 53 -13.61 -9.67 -1.10
N VAL A 54 -13.32 -10.66 -1.95
CA VAL A 54 -14.37 -11.45 -2.62
C VAL A 54 -15.12 -12.34 -1.62
N ALA A 55 -14.43 -12.94 -0.65
CA ALA A 55 -15.05 -13.79 0.35
C ALA A 55 -15.98 -12.99 1.27
N MET A 56 -15.54 -11.83 1.78
CA MET A 56 -16.35 -10.97 2.65
C MET A 56 -17.52 -10.31 1.91
N GLY A 57 -17.37 -9.99 0.62
CA GLY A 57 -18.46 -9.46 -0.20
C GLY A 57 -19.55 -10.49 -0.52
N ARG A 58 -19.20 -11.78 -0.57
CA ARG A 58 -20.13 -12.85 -0.96
C ARG A 58 -20.69 -13.68 0.18
N THR A 59 -20.13 -13.56 1.38
CA THR A 59 -20.43 -14.44 2.49
C THR A 59 -20.51 -13.65 3.78
N ASP A 60 -21.67 -13.72 4.44
CA ASP A 60 -21.83 -13.20 5.79
C ASP A 60 -21.08 -14.11 6.78
N PHE A 61 -19.99 -13.59 7.33
CA PHE A 61 -19.24 -14.27 8.37
C PHE A 61 -19.80 -13.94 9.76
N PRO A 62 -19.77 -14.88 10.72
CA PRO A 62 -20.05 -14.56 12.10
C PRO A 62 -19.03 -13.53 12.62
N VAL A 63 -19.48 -12.60 13.46
CA VAL A 63 -18.69 -11.48 14.03
C VAL A 63 -17.24 -11.82 14.41
N PRO A 64 -16.93 -12.93 15.13
CA PRO A 64 -15.54 -13.25 15.46
C PRO A 64 -14.69 -13.64 14.25
N ALA A 65 -15.26 -14.30 13.25
CA ALA A 65 -14.57 -14.64 12.01
C ALA A 65 -14.35 -13.39 11.14
N ASP A 66 -15.34 -12.51 11.07
CA ASP A 66 -15.23 -11.22 10.38
C ASP A 66 -14.07 -10.37 10.96
N LEU A 67 -14.02 -10.23 12.28
CA LEU A 67 -12.91 -9.57 12.99
C LEU A 67 -11.56 -10.23 12.71
N ALA A 68 -11.50 -11.57 12.71
CA ALA A 68 -10.27 -12.30 12.40
C ALA A 68 -9.78 -12.01 10.98
N LEU A 69 -10.67 -12.01 9.99
CA LEU A 69 -10.32 -11.72 8.60
C LEU A 69 -9.89 -10.25 8.43
N HIS A 70 -10.53 -9.30 9.12
CA HIS A 70 -10.12 -7.89 9.16
C HIS A 70 -8.73 -7.70 9.76
N THR A 71 -8.44 -8.36 10.88
CA THR A 71 -7.11 -8.30 11.51
C THR A 71 -6.03 -8.95 10.64
N LEU A 72 -6.36 -10.03 9.92
CA LEU A 72 -5.45 -10.67 8.96
C LEU A 72 -5.16 -9.73 7.77
N LEU A 73 -6.19 -9.11 7.21
CA LEU A 73 -6.05 -8.12 6.13
C LEU A 73 -5.17 -6.94 6.58
N LEU A 74 -5.38 -6.44 7.80
CA LEU A 74 -4.59 -5.36 8.39
C LEU A 74 -3.13 -5.78 8.61
N ALA A 75 -2.89 -6.98 9.16
CA ALA A 75 -1.53 -7.50 9.36
C ALA A 75 -0.78 -7.67 8.02
N ALA A 76 -1.48 -8.16 6.99
CA ALA A 76 -0.92 -8.30 5.65
C ALA A 76 -0.63 -6.93 5.01
N ALA A 77 -1.49 -5.94 5.24
CA ALA A 77 -1.28 -4.57 4.78
C ALA A 77 -0.07 -3.92 5.46
N VAL A 78 0.07 -4.09 6.78
CA VAL A 78 1.26 -3.67 7.52
C VAL A 78 2.52 -4.31 6.92
N TRP A 79 2.47 -5.60 6.59
CA TRP A 79 3.58 -6.31 5.95
C TRP A 79 3.89 -5.79 4.54
N PHE A 80 2.88 -5.44 3.76
CA PHE A 80 3.02 -4.78 2.46
C PHE A 80 3.73 -3.41 2.56
N TRP A 81 3.44 -2.64 3.61
CA TRP A 81 4.02 -1.32 3.81
C TRP A 81 5.47 -1.33 4.36
N LEU A 82 5.95 -2.44 4.92
CA LEU A 82 7.34 -2.58 5.40
C LEU A 82 8.41 -2.24 4.35
N PRO A 83 8.46 -2.87 3.16
CA PRO A 83 9.45 -2.56 2.13
C PRO A 83 9.33 -1.13 1.59
N VAL A 84 8.14 -0.54 1.66
CA VAL A 84 7.88 0.84 1.25
C VAL A 84 8.40 1.84 2.29
N LEU A 85 8.18 1.60 3.59
CA LEU A 85 8.50 2.57 4.66
C LEU A 85 9.86 2.38 5.30
N GLN A 86 10.56 1.27 5.03
CA GLN A 86 11.91 1.00 5.52
C GLN A 86 12.94 1.06 4.39
N PRO A 87 13.55 2.24 4.12
CA PRO A 87 14.65 2.33 3.18
C PRO A 87 15.81 1.45 3.66
N ARG A 88 16.19 0.45 2.86
CA ARG A 88 17.42 -0.33 3.07
C ARG A 88 18.58 0.39 2.38
N PRO A 89 19.75 0.53 3.05
CA PRO A 89 20.96 1.04 2.40
C PRO A 89 21.25 0.21 1.14
N GLY A 90 21.44 0.88 0.00
CA GLY A 90 21.75 0.22 -1.28
C GLY A 90 20.56 -0.18 -2.16
N ARG A 91 19.30 0.09 -1.78
CA ARG A 91 18.15 -0.10 -2.69
C ARG A 91 17.72 1.23 -3.34
N PRO A 92 17.64 1.32 -4.68
CA PRO A 92 17.21 2.54 -5.35
C PRO A 92 15.76 2.91 -4.98
N GLU A 93 15.51 4.18 -4.68
CA GLU A 93 14.15 4.64 -4.37
C GLU A 93 13.18 4.54 -5.55
N ALA A 94 13.69 4.56 -6.78
CA ALA A 94 12.92 4.28 -7.99
C ALA A 94 12.17 2.94 -7.90
N VAL A 95 12.78 1.91 -7.29
CA VAL A 95 12.15 0.59 -7.10
C VAL A 95 10.93 0.69 -6.17
N ARG A 96 10.94 1.57 -5.17
CA ARG A 96 9.79 1.79 -4.26
C ARG A 96 8.65 2.53 -4.95
N ALA A 97 8.99 3.51 -5.80
CA ALA A 97 8.00 4.23 -6.59
C ALA A 97 7.33 3.32 -7.62
N VAL A 98 8.12 2.52 -8.36
CA VAL A 98 7.60 1.51 -9.30
C VAL A 98 6.76 0.46 -8.58
N TYR A 99 7.19 0.00 -7.41
CA TYR A 99 6.42 -0.95 -6.59
C TYR A 99 5.04 -0.41 -6.21
N LEU A 100 4.97 0.82 -5.68
CA LEU A 100 3.70 1.45 -5.31
C LEU A 100 2.83 1.75 -6.53
N PHE A 101 3.44 2.17 -7.63
CA PHE A 101 2.73 2.43 -8.89
C PHE A 101 2.13 1.14 -9.48
N LEU A 102 2.83 0.01 -9.41
CA LEU A 102 2.27 -1.28 -9.84
C LEU A 102 1.22 -1.79 -8.87
N ALA A 103 1.41 -1.57 -7.56
CA ALA A 103 0.51 -2.05 -6.54
C ALA A 103 -0.90 -1.43 -6.63
N GLY A 104 -1.00 -0.13 -6.93
CA GLY A 104 -2.29 0.57 -7.03
C GLY A 104 -3.27 -0.08 -8.02
N PRO A 105 -2.95 -0.11 -9.33
CA PRO A 105 -3.78 -0.75 -10.36
C PRO A 105 -3.99 -2.24 -10.09
N SER A 106 -2.98 -2.92 -9.52
CA SER A 106 -3.09 -4.33 -9.17
C SER A 106 -4.18 -4.56 -8.12
N LEU A 107 -4.19 -3.77 -7.04
CA LEU A 107 -5.17 -3.88 -5.97
C LEU A 107 -6.57 -3.48 -6.44
N ASP A 108 -6.67 -2.51 -7.35
CA ASP A 108 -7.94 -2.09 -7.95
C ASP A 108 -8.60 -3.19 -8.82
N LEU A 109 -7.88 -4.21 -9.29
CA LEU A 109 -8.47 -5.33 -10.03
C LEU A 109 -9.55 -6.07 -9.22
N ALA A 110 -9.38 -6.18 -7.90
CA ALA A 110 -10.39 -6.77 -7.03
C ALA A 110 -11.68 -5.93 -7.03
N ALA A 111 -11.55 -4.59 -7.10
CA ALA A 111 -12.70 -3.69 -7.17
C ALA A 111 -13.40 -3.76 -8.52
N VAL A 112 -12.60 -3.80 -9.59
CA VAL A 112 -13.11 -3.96 -10.96
C VAL A 112 -13.86 -5.28 -11.10
N TYR A 113 -13.37 -6.37 -10.48
CA TYR A 113 -14.08 -7.64 -10.47
C TYR A 113 -15.46 -7.55 -9.80
N LEU A 114 -15.58 -6.84 -8.66
CA LEU A 114 -16.87 -6.61 -8.00
C LEU A 114 -17.84 -5.81 -8.88
N ILE A 115 -17.33 -4.78 -9.58
CA ILE A 115 -18.13 -4.00 -10.55
C ILE A 115 -18.66 -4.91 -11.66
N ILE A 116 -17.80 -5.74 -12.26
CA ILE A 116 -18.20 -6.70 -13.30
C ILE A 116 -19.19 -7.74 -12.77
N ALA A 117 -19.06 -8.14 -11.50
CA ALA A 117 -19.96 -9.07 -10.84
C ALA A 117 -21.34 -8.47 -10.47
N GLY A 118 -21.56 -7.18 -10.75
CA GLY A 118 -22.83 -6.48 -10.50
C GLY A 118 -22.88 -5.68 -9.19
N GLU A 119 -21.80 -5.66 -8.41
CA GLU A 119 -21.70 -4.94 -7.13
C GLU A 119 -21.00 -3.59 -7.30
N GLU A 120 -21.54 -2.74 -8.19
CA GLU A 120 -20.92 -1.47 -8.60
C GLU A 120 -20.61 -0.54 -7.42
N ARG A 121 -21.53 -0.44 -6.45
CA ARG A 121 -21.38 0.43 -5.28
C ARG A 121 -20.26 -0.02 -4.35
N ALA A 122 -20.09 -1.34 -4.18
CA ALA A 122 -19.06 -1.91 -3.33
C ALA A 122 -17.67 -1.75 -3.98
N GLY A 123 -17.57 -2.03 -5.29
CA GLY A 123 -16.33 -1.83 -6.04
C GLY A 123 -15.89 -0.36 -6.06
N LEU A 124 -16.82 0.58 -6.30
CA LEU A 124 -16.49 2.02 -6.28
C LEU A 124 -16.07 2.49 -4.88
N ALA A 125 -16.72 2.01 -3.81
CA ALA A 125 -16.32 2.34 -2.45
C ALA A 125 -14.89 1.87 -2.13
N MET A 126 -14.49 0.71 -2.66
CA MET A 126 -13.14 0.20 -2.48
C MET A 126 -12.10 1.02 -3.25
N ILE A 127 -12.35 1.39 -4.51
CA ILE A 127 -11.46 2.26 -5.30
C ILE A 127 -11.24 3.59 -4.58
N ILE A 128 -12.33 4.21 -4.11
CA ILE A 128 -12.26 5.48 -3.38
C ILE A 128 -11.49 5.29 -2.05
N GLY A 129 -11.70 4.18 -1.35
CA GLY A 129 -10.95 3.85 -0.12
C GLY A 129 -9.45 3.61 -0.34
N MET A 130 -9.04 3.22 -1.55
CA MET A 130 -7.64 2.98 -1.92
C MET A 130 -6.91 4.21 -2.48
N LEU A 131 -7.60 5.33 -2.74
CA LEU A 131 -6.99 6.60 -3.18
C LEU A 131 -5.74 7.03 -2.37
N PRO A 132 -5.70 6.89 -1.02
CA PRO A 132 -4.53 7.27 -0.25
C PRO A 132 -3.26 6.48 -0.63
N LEU A 133 -3.40 5.26 -1.15
CA LEU A 133 -2.28 4.45 -1.64
C LEU A 133 -1.67 5.05 -2.91
N GLY A 134 -2.52 5.47 -3.85
CA GLY A 134 -2.08 6.16 -5.08
C GLY A 134 -1.39 7.49 -4.76
N LEU A 135 -1.93 8.27 -3.81
CA LEU A 135 -1.29 9.49 -3.32
C LEU A 135 0.08 9.22 -2.70
N ALA A 136 0.22 8.15 -1.92
CA ALA A 136 1.51 7.77 -1.36
C ALA A 136 2.55 7.42 -2.44
N ALA A 137 2.13 6.75 -3.52
CA ALA A 137 2.99 6.48 -4.68
C ALA A 137 3.52 7.79 -5.29
N VAL A 138 2.62 8.75 -5.53
CA VAL A 138 2.94 10.08 -6.07
C VAL A 138 3.89 10.84 -5.14
N VAL A 139 3.64 10.85 -3.83
CA VAL A 139 4.51 11.52 -2.86
C VAL A 139 5.90 10.88 -2.81
N VAL A 140 6.00 9.55 -2.85
CA VAL A 140 7.29 8.84 -2.89
C VAL A 140 8.05 9.16 -4.17
N MET A 141 7.37 9.16 -5.32
CA MET A 141 7.96 9.55 -6.61
C MET A 141 8.46 11.00 -6.58
N TRP A 142 7.63 11.93 -6.09
CA TRP A 142 7.96 13.34 -5.98
C TRP A 142 9.19 13.59 -5.09
N ARG A 143 9.26 12.90 -3.94
CA ARG A 143 10.42 12.97 -3.04
C ARG A 143 11.70 12.46 -3.69
N TRP A 144 11.61 11.46 -4.57
CA TRP A 144 12.75 10.98 -5.33
C TRP A 144 13.22 12.05 -6.33
N ILE A 145 12.31 12.60 -7.15
CA ILE A 145 12.62 13.65 -8.13
C ILE A 145 13.33 14.84 -7.47
N VAL A 146 12.75 15.37 -6.38
CA VAL A 146 13.32 16.52 -5.64
C VAL A 146 14.70 16.20 -5.05
N ARG A 147 14.99 14.95 -4.69
CA ARG A 147 16.35 14.58 -4.22
C ARG A 147 17.34 14.55 -5.36
N GLU A 148 16.99 13.93 -6.49
CA GLU A 148 17.88 13.87 -7.66
C GLU A 148 18.22 15.27 -8.16
N ASP A 149 17.24 16.18 -8.20
CA ASP A 149 17.46 17.58 -8.56
C ASP A 149 18.48 18.26 -7.63
N ARG A 150 18.33 18.06 -6.31
CA ARG A 150 19.28 18.62 -5.31
C ARG A 150 20.69 18.02 -5.42
N LEU A 151 20.81 16.74 -5.79
CA LEU A 151 22.11 16.10 -6.02
C LEU A 151 22.75 16.62 -7.31
N ALA A 152 21.97 16.80 -8.37
CA ALA A 152 22.42 17.37 -9.64
C ALA A 152 22.85 18.84 -9.50
N GLU A 153 22.13 19.64 -8.71
CA GLU A 153 22.54 20.99 -8.34
C GLU A 153 23.90 20.98 -7.63
N ARG A 154 24.08 20.16 -6.59
CA ARG A 154 25.36 20.06 -5.86
C ARG A 154 26.53 19.60 -6.75
N GLY A 155 26.29 18.70 -7.70
CA GLY A 155 27.30 18.27 -8.67
C GLY A 155 27.70 19.37 -9.65
N ARG A 156 26.74 20.20 -10.09
CA ARG A 156 27.00 21.37 -10.96
C ARG A 156 27.83 22.45 -10.26
N TRP A 157 27.61 22.68 -8.96
CA TRP A 157 28.42 23.62 -8.17
C TRP A 157 29.84 23.12 -7.89
N GLY A 158 30.04 21.80 -7.77
CA GLY A 158 31.37 21.20 -7.60
C GLY A 158 32.26 21.41 -8.83
N HIS A 159 31.76 21.12 -10.03
CA HIS A 159 32.54 21.29 -11.27
C HIS A 159 32.77 22.76 -11.68
N GLY A 160 31.95 23.71 -11.19
CA GLY A 160 32.13 25.13 -11.46
C GLY A 160 33.09 25.84 -10.50
N ALA A 161 33.48 25.21 -9.39
CA ALA A 161 34.48 25.73 -8.44
C ALA A 161 35.92 25.28 -8.78
N ASP A 162 36.05 24.29 -9.67
CA ASP A 162 37.31 23.67 -10.07
C ASP A 162 37.82 24.18 -11.45
N ALA A 163 37.12 25.15 -12.06
CA ALA A 163 37.44 25.77 -13.36
C ALA A 163 37.69 27.27 -13.21
#